data_AF-U5FU48-F1
#
_entry.id   AF-U5FU48-F1
#
_cell.length_a   1.000
_cell.length_b   1.000
_cell.length_c   1.000
_cell.angle_alpha   90.00
_cell.angle_beta   90.00
_cell.angle_gamma   90.00
#
_symmetry.space_group_name_H-M   'P 1'
#
loop_
_entity.id
_entity.type
_entity.pdbx_description
1 polymer ?
#
loop_
_entity_poly.entity_id
_entity_poly.type
_entity_poly.pdbx_seq_one_letter_code
_entity_poly.pdbx_strand_id
1 'polypeptide(L)'
;MGSETIKTGRLANGEAQKSVHKERRGLSSNGMNGKHENLGSNRAGTSSSGEDYDLMMNTGDVDGNLDGDVEPVFRKARQGDLTFQDIHDNRDFFDEDDEDDSDWEPVQKHVELIKWFCVNCTMVNLGDGVICDLCGEHKDSGILRLGCFASPSSQDAGCSEVESEMKGKNKEMHSQLSASNSLTAIGFDERMLLHSEVQMKSHPHPERSDRLRAIAASLATAGLFPGRCYPISAREITREELQMVHSLEHIQDVELTSHIFSSYFTPDTYANEHSACAARLAAGLCADLASTIFSGRVKNGFAMVRPPGHHAGVREAMGFCLHNNAAVAALAAQAAGAKKVLIVDWDVHHGNGTQEIFDQNKSVLYISLHRHEGGKFYPGTGSANEVGRNGAEGSCVNIPWSRGGVGDNDYIFAFQNLVLPIATEFAPDFTIISAGFDAARGDPLGCCDVTPAGYSRMTDMLYTLTGGKLLVILEGGYNLRSISSSATSVIKVLLGEGPGSELGNIAPSRAGLQTVLEVMKIQMNFWPSLGSSYAKLQSQWGAYCNTRKQIKKRQRTEPPIWWKWGRKRLLYHILVRRLHVKSRGKPSLHSS
;
A
#
# COMPACT_ATOMS: atom_id res chain seq x y z
N MET A 1 -21.31 7.46 -54.98
CA MET A 1 -22.30 8.38 -55.59
C MET A 1 -23.64 8.13 -54.93
N GLY A 2 -24.30 9.20 -54.42
CA GLY A 2 -25.68 9.33 -53.87
C GLY A 2 -26.28 8.14 -53.09
N SER A 3 -26.45 8.16 -51.76
CA SER A 3 -27.36 8.97 -50.91
C SER A 3 -28.84 8.87 -51.30
N GLU A 4 -29.59 8.08 -50.53
CA GLU A 4 -31.05 8.25 -50.37
C GLU A 4 -31.34 8.67 -48.93
N THR A 5 -32.08 9.77 -48.82
CA THR A 5 -32.56 10.37 -47.58
C THR A 5 -34.06 10.10 -47.50
N ILE A 6 -34.57 9.47 -46.44
CA ILE A 6 -36.00 9.48 -46.13
C ILE A 6 -36.23 9.87 -44.68
N LYS A 7 -36.94 10.99 -44.53
CA LYS A 7 -37.51 11.55 -43.31
C LYS A 7 -38.70 10.71 -42.85
N THR A 8 -38.82 10.50 -41.54
CA THR A 8 -40.08 10.40 -40.78
C THR A 8 -39.79 11.03 -39.40
N GLY A 9 -40.60 11.90 -38.80
CA GLY A 9 -42.02 12.17 -38.94
C GLY A 9 -42.73 11.79 -37.64
N ARG A 10 -42.70 12.69 -36.64
CA ARG A 10 -43.39 12.60 -35.33
C ARG A 10 -44.91 12.43 -35.47
N LEU A 11 -45.52 11.81 -34.44
CA LEU A 11 -46.78 12.12 -33.70
C LEU A 11 -47.45 10.77 -33.31
N ALA A 12 -47.50 10.37 -32.03
CA ALA A 12 -48.27 10.88 -30.87
C ALA A 12 -49.72 10.35 -30.79
N ASN A 13 -50.09 9.95 -29.56
CA ASN A 13 -51.41 9.60 -28.99
C ASN A 13 -51.91 8.16 -29.27
N GLY A 14 -52.53 7.43 -28.33
CA GLY A 14 -53.04 7.77 -27.02
C GLY A 14 -53.65 6.53 -26.32
N GLU A 15 -54.06 6.76 -25.09
CA GLU A 15 -54.49 5.86 -24.01
C GLU A 15 -55.66 4.91 -24.31
N ALA A 16 -55.76 3.81 -23.55
CA ALA A 16 -56.95 3.47 -22.76
C ALA A 16 -56.73 2.22 -21.86
N GLN A 17 -56.97 2.41 -20.56
CA GLN A 17 -57.19 1.36 -19.55
C GLN A 17 -58.49 0.59 -19.80
N LYS A 18 -58.56 -0.67 -19.35
CA LYS A 18 -59.74 -1.25 -18.69
C LYS A 18 -59.34 -2.46 -17.84
N SER A 19 -59.69 -2.39 -16.55
CA SER A 19 -59.70 -3.48 -15.58
C SER A 19 -60.99 -4.31 -15.71
N VAL A 20 -61.01 -5.52 -15.13
CA VAL A 20 -62.01 -6.00 -14.13
C VAL A 20 -61.91 -7.53 -13.91
N HIS A 21 -61.78 -7.88 -12.61
CA HIS A 21 -62.20 -9.07 -11.81
C HIS A 21 -62.04 -10.52 -12.31
N LYS A 22 -61.36 -11.44 -11.58
CA LYS A 22 -61.56 -12.02 -10.21
C LYS A 22 -62.58 -13.16 -10.19
N GLU A 23 -62.12 -14.40 -9.96
CA GLU A 23 -62.79 -15.32 -9.03
C GLU A 23 -61.90 -16.49 -8.54
N ARG A 24 -62.05 -16.78 -7.25
CA ARG A 24 -61.46 -17.85 -6.42
C ARG A 24 -62.48 -18.97 -6.27
N ARG A 25 -62.00 -20.20 -6.01
CA ARG A 25 -62.52 -21.25 -5.08
C ARG A 25 -61.50 -22.41 -5.15
N GLY A 26 -61.02 -23.10 -4.11
CA GLY A 26 -61.40 -23.23 -2.70
C GLY A 26 -61.51 -24.73 -2.32
N LEU A 27 -61.01 -25.11 -1.13
CA LEU A 27 -61.14 -26.38 -0.36
C LEU A 27 -60.05 -27.45 -0.57
N SER A 28 -59.68 -28.32 0.38
CA SER A 28 -59.59 -28.36 1.86
C SER A 28 -59.06 -29.75 2.25
N SER A 29 -58.10 -29.80 3.19
CA SER A 29 -57.83 -30.81 4.25
C SER A 29 -58.16 -32.32 4.13
N ASN A 30 -57.15 -33.16 4.42
CA ASN A 30 -57.10 -34.29 5.40
C ASN A 30 -55.76 -35.03 5.20
N GLY A 31 -54.93 -35.49 6.15
CA GLY A 31 -54.97 -35.66 7.60
C GLY A 31 -54.19 -36.94 8.00
N MET A 32 -53.53 -36.94 9.19
CA MET A 32 -52.91 -38.09 9.95
C MET A 32 -51.49 -38.52 9.55
N ASN A 33 -50.52 -38.92 10.40
CA ASN A 33 -50.26 -39.12 11.86
C ASN A 33 -48.70 -39.18 11.93
N GLY A 34 -47.92 -38.68 12.90
CA GLY A 34 -47.92 -38.92 14.34
C GLY A 34 -46.75 -39.84 14.73
N LYS A 35 -45.73 -39.35 15.47
CA LYS A 35 -45.11 -39.98 16.66
C LYS A 35 -43.78 -39.34 17.11
N HIS A 36 -43.76 -38.99 18.40
CA HIS A 36 -42.61 -38.89 19.30
C HIS A 36 -41.85 -40.22 19.40
N GLU A 37 -40.55 -40.17 19.73
CA GLU A 37 -39.99 -40.94 20.86
C GLU A 37 -38.58 -40.46 21.25
N ASN A 38 -38.36 -40.43 22.56
CA ASN A 38 -37.14 -40.14 23.29
C ASN A 38 -37.06 -41.23 24.38
N LEU A 39 -35.85 -41.52 24.92
CA LEU A 39 -35.43 -42.57 25.91
C LEU A 39 -34.65 -43.71 25.23
N GLY A 40 -33.52 -44.22 25.71
CA GLY A 40 -32.72 -43.94 26.91
C GLY A 40 -31.72 -45.08 27.17
N SER A 41 -30.49 -44.71 27.58
CA SER A 41 -29.54 -45.32 28.52
C SER A 41 -29.12 -46.82 28.47
N ASN A 42 -27.80 -46.98 28.77
CA ASN A 42 -27.06 -48.06 29.46
C ASN A 42 -26.00 -48.76 28.58
N ARG A 43 -24.76 -49.04 29.00
CA ARG A 43 -24.04 -48.89 30.30
C ARG A 43 -22.53 -49.21 30.07
N ALA A 44 -21.69 -48.62 30.93
CA ALA A 44 -20.42 -49.13 31.54
C ALA A 44 -19.31 -49.68 30.61
N GLY A 45 -18.07 -49.19 30.66
CA GLY A 45 -17.07 -49.24 31.76
C GLY A 45 -15.87 -50.04 31.21
N THR A 46 -14.60 -49.63 31.27
CA THR A 46 -13.73 -49.50 32.45
C THR A 46 -12.37 -48.89 32.05
N SER A 47 -11.75 -48.24 33.04
CA SER A 47 -10.38 -47.73 33.15
C SER A 47 -9.25 -48.75 32.95
N SER A 48 -8.06 -48.32 32.51
CA SER A 48 -6.81 -48.29 33.32
C SER A 48 -5.51 -48.10 32.50
N SER A 49 -4.62 -47.24 33.02
CA SER A 49 -3.15 -47.37 33.16
C SER A 49 -2.22 -47.60 31.95
N GLY A 50 -1.22 -46.71 31.82
CA GLY A 50 0.18 -47.06 32.16
C GLY A 50 1.17 -47.36 31.04
N GLU A 51 2.19 -46.50 30.96
CA GLU A 51 3.64 -46.79 30.79
C GLU A 51 4.27 -47.07 29.41
N ASP A 52 5.18 -46.14 29.07
CA ASP A 52 6.60 -46.28 28.68
C ASP A 52 7.08 -47.15 27.52
N TYR A 53 7.79 -46.50 26.59
CA TYR A 53 9.07 -46.97 26.06
C TYR A 53 10.03 -45.79 25.88
N ASP A 54 11.18 -45.91 26.53
CA ASP A 54 12.32 -45.01 26.55
C ASP A 54 13.47 -45.56 25.67
N LEU A 55 14.61 -44.83 25.66
CA LEU A 55 16.00 -45.29 25.46
C LEU A 55 16.61 -45.32 24.03
N MET A 56 17.62 -44.47 23.79
CA MET A 56 19.04 -44.76 24.11
C MET A 56 20.02 -43.72 23.52
N MET A 57 21.03 -43.31 24.28
CA MET A 57 22.42 -43.81 24.12
C MET A 57 23.38 -43.23 25.17
N ASN A 58 24.29 -44.09 25.61
CA ASN A 58 25.05 -44.07 26.86
C ASN A 58 26.58 -43.87 26.62
N THR A 59 27.22 -43.11 27.52
CA THR A 59 28.48 -43.35 28.29
C THR A 59 29.84 -43.74 27.69
N GLY A 60 30.92 -43.28 28.37
CA GLY A 60 32.23 -43.95 28.44
C GLY A 60 33.31 -43.15 29.22
N ASP A 61 33.77 -43.70 30.36
CA ASP A 61 34.72 -43.21 31.38
C ASP A 61 36.24 -43.32 31.05
N VAL A 62 37.11 -42.76 31.91
CA VAL A 62 38.14 -43.45 32.77
C VAL A 62 39.35 -42.54 33.15
N ASP A 63 39.77 -42.68 34.43
CA ASP A 63 40.82 -42.06 35.27
C ASP A 63 42.32 -42.17 34.87
N GLY A 64 43.16 -41.36 35.54
CA GLY A 64 44.59 -41.64 35.81
C GLY A 64 45.42 -40.46 36.35
N ASN A 65 45.97 -40.58 37.56
CA ASN A 65 46.72 -39.59 38.37
C ASN A 65 48.26 -39.85 38.38
N LEU A 66 49.11 -38.81 38.54
CA LEU A 66 50.27 -38.68 39.49
C LEU A 66 51.34 -37.61 39.12
N ASP A 67 51.64 -36.78 40.14
CA ASP A 67 52.88 -36.12 40.61
C ASP A 67 53.55 -34.83 40.03
N GLY A 68 53.62 -33.81 40.94
CA GLY A 68 54.73 -32.88 41.30
C GLY A 68 55.11 -31.74 40.33
N ASP A 69 55.38 -30.48 40.70
CA ASP A 69 55.67 -29.85 41.99
C ASP A 69 55.79 -28.29 41.82
N VAL A 70 55.53 -27.55 42.91
CA VAL A 70 55.89 -26.13 43.28
C VAL A 70 55.13 -24.91 42.68
N GLU A 71 54.60 -24.10 43.61
CA GLU A 71 53.74 -22.90 43.57
C GLU A 71 54.54 -21.55 43.60
N PRO A 72 53.95 -20.34 43.40
CA PRO A 72 53.01 -19.72 44.36
C PRO A 72 51.81 -18.90 43.82
N VAL A 73 50.89 -18.72 44.77
CA VAL A 73 49.45 -18.34 44.80
C VAL A 73 49.16 -16.83 44.69
N PHE A 74 48.03 -16.43 44.10
CA PHE A 74 46.88 -15.84 44.85
C PHE A 74 45.57 -15.77 44.02
N ARG A 75 44.49 -16.21 44.69
CA ARG A 75 43.26 -16.85 44.18
C ARG A 75 42.11 -15.89 43.91
N LYS A 76 41.34 -16.19 42.85
CA LYS A 76 39.91 -15.88 42.70
C LYS A 76 39.10 -17.07 43.24
N ALA A 77 38.01 -16.81 43.94
CA ALA A 77 37.04 -17.84 44.34
C ALA A 77 35.63 -17.50 43.78
N ARG A 78 35.00 -18.51 43.18
CA ARG A 78 33.55 -18.71 43.02
C ARG A 78 33.24 -19.98 43.82
N GLN A 79 32.38 -19.91 44.83
CA GLN A 79 30.92 -20.19 44.80
C GLN A 79 30.65 -21.66 45.14
N GLY A 80 29.87 -21.91 46.19
CA GLY A 80 29.43 -23.24 46.61
C GLY A 80 27.98 -23.19 47.06
N ASP A 81 27.16 -24.08 46.49
CA ASP A 81 25.76 -24.33 46.80
C ASP A 81 25.62 -25.13 48.10
N LEU A 82 24.68 -24.74 48.96
CA LEU A 82 24.31 -25.45 50.19
C LEU A 82 23.05 -26.32 49.95
N THR A 83 22.97 -27.44 50.66
CA THR A 83 21.98 -28.51 50.41
C THR A 83 20.76 -28.42 51.33
N PHE A 84 19.67 -29.08 50.94
CA PHE A 84 18.34 -29.00 51.55
C PHE A 84 18.23 -29.58 52.99
N GLN A 85 19.33 -30.03 53.59
CA GLN A 85 19.38 -30.50 54.98
C GLN A 85 19.93 -29.44 55.97
N ASP A 86 20.53 -28.35 55.48
CA ASP A 86 21.19 -27.33 56.31
C ASP A 86 20.23 -26.24 56.83
N ILE A 87 18.95 -26.29 56.44
CA ILE A 87 17.93 -25.27 56.76
C ILE A 87 17.17 -25.59 58.06
N HIS A 88 17.25 -26.81 58.61
CA HIS A 88 16.32 -27.25 59.65
C HIS A 88 16.81 -27.21 61.11
N ASP A 89 18.09 -26.91 61.39
CA ASP A 89 18.65 -27.07 62.74
C ASP A 89 19.25 -25.81 63.41
N ASN A 90 18.99 -24.59 62.92
CA ASN A 90 19.36 -23.37 63.66
C ASN A 90 18.13 -22.58 64.10
N ARG A 91 17.49 -23.09 65.16
CA ARG A 91 16.60 -22.32 66.03
C ARG A 91 17.41 -21.68 67.15
N ASP A 92 17.07 -20.41 67.38
CA ASP A 92 17.21 -19.62 68.60
C ASP A 92 18.49 -18.80 68.82
N PHE A 93 18.25 -17.56 69.30
CA PHE A 93 19.13 -16.57 69.97
C PHE A 93 19.90 -15.57 69.07
N PHE A 94 19.80 -14.22 69.16
CA PHE A 94 19.30 -13.20 70.12
C PHE A 94 18.93 -11.93 69.29
N ASP A 95 17.77 -11.30 69.52
CA ASP A 95 17.51 -10.04 70.26
C ASP A 95 17.38 -8.79 69.37
N GLU A 96 16.48 -7.94 69.87
CA GLU A 96 15.89 -6.71 69.36
C GLU A 96 16.92 -5.66 68.92
N ASP A 97 16.66 -5.03 67.77
CA ASP A 97 16.96 -3.61 67.51
C ASP A 97 16.00 -3.14 66.41
N ASP A 98 14.86 -2.61 66.84
CA ASP A 98 14.05 -1.68 66.06
C ASP A 98 14.85 -0.36 65.97
N GLU A 99 15.22 0.10 64.77
CA GLU A 99 15.23 1.54 64.41
C GLU A 99 15.69 1.78 62.96
N ASP A 100 14.89 2.59 62.25
CA ASP A 100 15.23 3.42 61.09
C ASP A 100 15.11 2.80 59.67
N ASP A 101 13.86 2.54 59.26
CA ASP A 101 13.46 2.51 57.84
C ASP A 101 13.54 3.93 57.23
N SER A 102 14.77 4.41 57.02
CA SER A 102 15.03 5.66 56.29
C SER A 102 14.79 5.47 54.78
N ASP A 103 13.60 5.88 54.34
CA ASP A 103 13.24 6.45 53.03
C ASP A 103 14.18 6.11 51.85
N TRP A 104 14.06 4.90 51.31
CA TRP A 104 14.41 4.66 49.91
C TRP A 104 13.19 4.95 49.03
N GLU A 105 12.84 6.23 48.87
CA GLU A 105 12.00 6.63 47.74
C GLU A 105 12.84 6.52 46.46
N PRO A 106 12.47 5.71 45.46
CA PRO A 106 13.09 5.80 44.16
C PRO A 106 12.67 7.16 43.57
N VAL A 107 13.56 8.14 43.65
CA VAL A 107 13.46 9.37 42.86
C VAL A 107 13.67 8.99 41.39
N GLN A 108 12.68 8.36 40.79
CA GLN A 108 12.48 8.43 39.36
C GLN A 108 12.14 9.89 39.08
N LYS A 109 13.17 10.72 38.89
CA LYS A 109 13.02 11.89 38.03
C LYS A 109 12.53 11.34 36.69
N HIS A 110 11.21 11.33 36.50
CA HIS A 110 10.60 11.23 35.20
C HIS A 110 11.21 12.37 34.38
N VAL A 111 12.25 12.07 33.61
CA VAL A 111 12.68 12.97 32.56
C VAL A 111 11.51 12.96 31.59
N GLU A 112 10.66 13.98 31.66
CA GLU A 112 9.62 14.20 30.67
C GLU A 112 10.31 14.35 29.32
N LEU A 113 10.33 13.26 28.55
CA LEU A 113 10.76 13.30 27.17
C LEU A 113 9.79 14.22 26.43
N ILE A 114 10.27 15.42 26.09
CA ILE A 114 9.54 16.33 25.21
C ILE A 114 9.26 15.55 23.91
N LYS A 115 7.99 15.30 23.64
CA LYS A 115 7.53 14.60 22.44
C LYS A 115 6.61 15.51 21.65
N TRP A 116 6.76 15.52 20.33
CA TRP A 116 5.85 16.23 19.44
C TRP A 116 5.63 15.46 18.14
N PHE A 117 4.45 15.60 17.54
CA PHE A 117 4.10 14.95 16.29
C PHE A 117 4.27 15.92 15.13
N CYS A 118 4.92 15.45 14.07
CA CYS A 118 5.09 16.25 12.87
C CYS A 118 3.74 16.53 12.19
N VAL A 119 3.41 17.80 11.96
CA VAL A 119 2.18 18.22 11.27
C VAL A 119 2.11 17.71 9.82
N ASN A 120 3.27 17.52 9.18
CA ASN A 120 3.37 17.08 7.79
C ASN A 120 3.24 15.55 7.64
N CYS A 121 3.93 14.75 8.46
CA CYS A 121 3.99 13.29 8.30
C CYS A 121 3.51 12.49 9.52
N THR A 122 2.93 13.12 10.54
CA THR A 122 2.41 12.47 11.77
C THR A 122 3.42 11.70 12.63
N MET A 123 4.70 11.64 12.23
CA MET A 123 5.72 10.94 12.99
C MET A 123 6.06 11.63 14.31
N VAL A 124 6.30 10.80 15.33
CA VAL A 124 6.80 11.24 16.63
C VAL A 124 8.25 11.70 16.52
N ASN A 125 8.58 12.80 17.18
CA ASN A 125 9.93 13.30 17.34
C ASN A 125 10.20 13.45 18.85
N LEU A 126 11.40 13.06 19.26
CA LEU A 126 11.80 13.01 20.68
C LEU A 126 12.87 14.07 20.95
N GLY A 127 12.74 14.76 22.07
CA GLY A 127 13.67 15.80 22.50
C GLY A 127 13.25 17.22 22.13
N ASP A 128 14.20 18.15 22.21
CA ASP A 128 14.05 19.58 21.94
C ASP A 128 14.24 19.95 20.45
N GLY A 129 14.49 18.96 19.60
CA GLY A 129 14.61 19.14 18.16
C GLY A 129 13.38 19.82 17.54
N VAL A 130 13.63 20.84 16.72
CA VAL A 130 12.58 21.61 16.02
C VAL A 130 12.36 21.15 14.58
N ILE A 131 13.12 20.17 14.10
CA ILE A 131 13.00 19.59 12.76
C ILE A 131 12.57 18.14 12.91
N CYS A 132 11.64 17.69 12.07
CA CYS A 132 11.19 16.31 12.06
C CYS A 132 12.32 15.39 11.57
N ASP A 133 12.63 14.35 12.34
CA ASP A 133 13.71 13.40 12.06
C ASP A 133 13.50 12.61 10.77
N LEU A 134 12.24 12.38 10.40
CA LEU A 134 11.89 11.62 9.20
C LEU A 134 11.84 12.50 7.94
N CYS A 135 11.04 13.57 7.97
CA CYS A 135 10.72 14.33 6.75
C CYS A 135 11.40 15.70 6.66
N GLY A 136 12.13 16.11 7.70
CA GLY A 136 12.83 17.41 7.71
C GLY A 136 11.92 18.63 7.89
N GLU A 137 10.63 18.44 8.20
CA GLU A 137 9.69 19.55 8.40
C GLU A 137 9.93 20.26 9.74
N HIS A 138 9.88 21.59 9.74
CA HIS A 138 9.97 22.37 10.98
C HIS A 138 8.71 22.19 11.85
N LYS A 139 8.88 22.14 13.19
CA LYS A 139 7.83 21.96 14.19
C LYS A 139 6.71 22.99 14.06
N ASP A 140 7.09 24.25 13.84
CA ASP A 140 6.16 25.37 13.68
C ASP A 140 5.73 25.59 12.21
N SER A 141 5.80 24.55 11.38
CA SER A 141 5.40 24.66 9.98
C SER A 141 3.95 25.12 9.83
N GLY A 142 3.78 26.15 9.00
CA GLY A 142 2.47 26.69 8.62
C GLY A 142 1.75 25.86 7.55
N ILE A 143 2.15 24.61 7.28
CA ILE A 143 1.55 23.78 6.21
C ILE A 143 0.03 23.64 6.30
N LEU A 144 -0.52 23.63 7.53
CA LEU A 144 -1.96 23.62 7.78
C LEU A 144 -2.58 25.04 7.86
N ARG A 145 -1.75 26.08 8.09
CA ARG A 145 -2.17 27.49 8.19
C ARG A 145 -2.22 28.20 6.85
N LEU A 146 -1.53 27.70 5.84
CA LEU A 146 -1.60 28.15 4.44
C LEU A 146 -2.92 27.71 3.79
N GLY A 147 -4.03 28.00 4.49
CA GLY A 147 -5.37 27.57 4.15
C GLY A 147 -5.70 27.73 2.67
N CYS A 148 -6.33 26.71 2.13
CA CYS A 148 -6.90 26.65 0.80
C CYS A 148 -7.61 27.97 0.40
N PHE A 149 -7.50 28.33 -0.88
CA PHE A 149 -8.24 29.38 -1.62
C PHE A 149 -7.81 30.85 -1.52
N ALA A 150 -6.83 31.25 -0.69
CA ALA A 150 -6.41 32.65 -0.63
C ALA A 150 -5.19 32.93 -1.53
N SER A 151 -5.41 33.67 -2.61
CA SER A 151 -4.35 34.29 -3.42
C SER A 151 -3.58 35.32 -2.57
N PRO A 152 -2.24 35.27 -2.46
CA PRO A 152 -1.48 36.26 -1.70
C PRO A 152 -1.26 37.51 -2.56
N SER A 153 -2.33 38.26 -2.79
CA SER A 153 -2.23 39.64 -3.28
C SER A 153 -3.44 40.46 -2.84
N SER A 154 -3.49 40.80 -1.55
CA SER A 154 -3.82 42.16 -1.08
C SER A 154 -3.92 42.17 0.45
N GLN A 155 -3.25 43.16 1.04
CA GLN A 155 -3.39 43.55 2.44
C GLN A 155 -4.75 44.24 2.65
N ASP A 156 -5.22 44.21 3.91
CA ASP A 156 -6.37 44.95 4.43
C ASP A 156 -6.66 46.28 3.73
N ALA A 157 -7.81 46.38 3.07
CA ALA A 157 -8.62 47.60 2.99
C ALA A 157 -10.03 47.29 2.43
N GLY A 158 -11.05 47.52 3.25
CA GLY A 158 -12.37 48.00 2.79
C GLY A 158 -13.30 46.98 2.12
N CYS A 159 -14.32 46.57 2.86
CA CYS A 159 -15.49 45.88 2.33
C CYS A 159 -16.27 46.80 1.37
N SER A 160 -16.42 46.41 0.10
CA SER A 160 -17.50 46.92 -0.76
C SER A 160 -17.89 45.90 -1.83
N GLU A 161 -19.20 45.72 -1.94
CA GLU A 161 -19.96 44.76 -2.75
C GLU A 161 -19.59 44.76 -4.24
N VAL A 162 -19.41 43.56 -4.81
CA VAL A 162 -19.52 43.34 -6.27
C VAL A 162 -20.24 42.01 -6.55
N GLU A 163 -21.51 41.92 -6.17
CA GLU A 163 -22.45 40.99 -6.81
C GLU A 163 -22.94 41.64 -8.11
N SER A 164 -22.35 41.33 -9.28
CA SER A 164 -23.06 41.47 -10.57
C SER A 164 -22.38 40.93 -11.83
N GLU A 165 -21.17 40.36 -11.81
CA GLU A 165 -20.52 39.93 -13.08
C GLU A 165 -20.57 38.42 -13.40
N MET A 166 -21.21 37.58 -12.56
CA MET A 166 -21.25 36.13 -12.81
C MET A 166 -22.36 35.66 -13.78
N LYS A 167 -23.31 36.55 -14.14
CA LYS A 167 -24.43 36.18 -15.04
C LYS A 167 -24.11 36.31 -16.54
N GLY A 168 -23.01 36.97 -16.91
CA GLY A 168 -22.63 37.19 -18.31
C GLY A 168 -21.83 36.06 -18.97
N LYS A 169 -21.03 35.31 -18.19
CA LYS A 169 -20.08 34.30 -18.72
C LYS A 169 -20.70 32.93 -18.99
N ASN A 170 -21.87 32.62 -18.42
CA ASN A 170 -22.54 31.34 -18.65
C ASN A 170 -23.11 31.18 -20.08
N LYS A 171 -23.29 32.27 -20.84
CA LYS A 171 -23.82 32.20 -22.21
C LYS A 171 -22.75 31.97 -23.29
N GLU A 172 -21.50 32.37 -23.06
CA GLU A 172 -20.39 32.09 -24.00
C GLU A 172 -19.76 30.70 -23.77
N MET A 173 -19.97 30.09 -22.60
CA MET A 173 -19.43 28.76 -22.28
C MET A 173 -20.20 27.61 -22.94
N HIS A 174 -21.47 27.84 -23.30
CA HIS A 174 -22.29 26.85 -24.02
C HIS A 174 -21.94 26.68 -25.50
N SER A 175 -21.19 27.61 -26.11
CA SER A 175 -20.74 27.48 -27.50
C SER A 175 -19.42 26.72 -27.68
N GLN A 176 -18.77 26.28 -26.59
CA GLN A 176 -17.51 25.51 -26.64
C GLN A 176 -17.68 23.99 -26.44
N LEU A 177 -18.93 23.49 -26.41
CA LEU A 177 -19.24 22.05 -26.36
C LEU A 177 -18.79 21.26 -27.60
N SER A 178 -18.22 21.92 -28.61
CA SER A 178 -17.58 21.27 -29.76
C SER A 178 -16.12 20.81 -29.50
N ALA A 179 -15.58 21.03 -28.30
CA ALA A 179 -14.22 20.63 -27.90
C ALA A 179 -14.18 19.57 -26.76
N SER A 180 -15.22 18.74 -26.62
CA SER A 180 -15.40 17.81 -25.48
C SER A 180 -14.29 16.76 -25.29
N ASN A 181 -13.39 16.57 -26.26
CA ASN A 181 -12.35 15.52 -26.21
C ASN A 181 -11.04 15.95 -25.54
N SER A 182 -10.91 17.18 -25.00
CA SER A 182 -9.66 17.68 -24.42
C SER A 182 -9.72 18.07 -22.94
N LEU A 183 -10.84 17.84 -22.24
CA LEU A 183 -11.02 18.27 -20.86
C LEU A 183 -10.51 17.22 -19.85
N THR A 184 -9.81 17.69 -18.81
CA THR A 184 -9.44 16.91 -17.61
C THR A 184 -10.46 17.20 -16.51
N ALA A 185 -11.10 16.16 -15.97
CA ALA A 185 -12.07 16.29 -14.89
C ALA A 185 -11.43 16.04 -13.51
N ILE A 186 -11.93 16.72 -12.47
CA ILE A 186 -11.59 16.44 -11.07
C ILE A 186 -12.87 16.16 -10.28
N GLY A 187 -12.87 15.04 -9.57
CA GLY A 187 -13.89 14.69 -8.58
C GLY A 187 -13.41 15.02 -7.18
N PHE A 188 -14.16 15.87 -6.47
CA PHE A 188 -13.89 16.26 -5.10
C PHE A 188 -15.19 16.70 -4.41
N ASP A 189 -15.31 16.41 -3.12
CA ASP A 189 -16.41 16.84 -2.27
C ASP A 189 -15.92 17.01 -0.83
N GLU A 190 -16.27 18.13 -0.20
CA GLU A 190 -15.83 18.47 1.16
C GLU A 190 -16.43 17.56 2.24
N ARG A 191 -17.57 16.91 1.98
CA ARG A 191 -18.16 15.95 2.93
C ARG A 191 -17.24 14.75 3.17
N MET A 192 -16.38 14.40 2.21
CA MET A 192 -15.35 13.39 2.42
C MET A 192 -14.34 13.80 3.50
N LEU A 193 -14.22 15.08 3.87
CA LEU A 193 -13.33 15.55 4.96
C LEU A 193 -13.87 15.22 6.37
N LEU A 194 -15.14 14.86 6.48
CA LEU A 194 -15.81 14.58 7.76
C LEU A 194 -15.50 13.19 8.32
N HIS A 195 -15.03 12.26 7.48
CA HIS A 195 -14.50 10.97 7.95
C HIS A 195 -13.22 11.21 8.78
N SER A 196 -13.18 10.91 10.07
CA SER A 196 -11.97 11.12 10.87
C SER A 196 -11.92 10.21 12.07
N GLU A 197 -10.70 9.92 12.55
CA GLU A 197 -10.53 9.16 13.78
C GLU A 197 -10.99 10.01 14.96
N VAL A 198 -12.07 9.59 15.61
CA VAL A 198 -12.68 10.33 16.74
C VAL A 198 -11.99 9.97 18.06
N GLN A 199 -11.50 8.73 18.19
CA GLN A 199 -10.77 8.31 19.39
C GLN A 199 -9.39 8.95 19.42
N MET A 200 -9.09 9.70 20.49
CA MET A 200 -7.74 10.22 20.71
C MET A 200 -6.79 9.07 21.09
N LYS A 201 -5.99 8.62 20.13
CA LYS A 201 -4.91 7.67 20.34
C LYS A 201 -3.60 8.37 20.68
N SER A 202 -2.65 7.60 21.20
CA SER A 202 -1.30 8.09 21.52
C SER A 202 -0.53 8.54 20.28
N HIS A 203 -0.86 8.02 19.10
CA HIS A 203 -0.30 8.40 17.82
C HIS A 203 -1.45 8.82 16.89
N PRO A 204 -1.35 9.98 16.22
CA PRO A 204 -2.38 10.42 15.29
C PRO A 204 -2.42 9.51 14.06
N HIS A 205 -3.63 9.22 13.58
CA HIS A 205 -3.81 8.42 12.38
C HIS A 205 -3.21 9.09 11.13
N PRO A 206 -2.40 8.39 10.31
CA PRO A 206 -1.80 8.98 9.11
C PRO A 206 -2.85 9.29 8.04
N GLU A 207 -3.85 8.42 7.84
CA GLU A 207 -5.04 8.70 7.02
C GLU A 207 -5.93 9.71 7.75
N ARG A 208 -5.93 10.96 7.26
CA ARG A 208 -6.62 12.10 7.87
C ARG A 208 -7.10 13.08 6.81
N SER A 209 -8.10 13.89 7.15
CA SER A 209 -8.72 14.85 6.23
C SER A 209 -7.76 15.91 5.67
N ASP A 210 -6.66 16.22 6.36
CA ASP A 210 -5.63 17.15 5.87
C ASP A 210 -4.96 16.69 4.57
N ARG A 211 -5.01 15.38 4.25
CA ARG A 211 -4.49 14.85 2.97
C ARG A 211 -5.18 15.51 1.78
N LEU A 212 -6.52 15.53 1.79
CA LEU A 212 -7.29 16.19 0.73
C LEU A 212 -7.16 17.71 0.79
N ARG A 213 -7.13 18.32 1.99
CA ARG A 213 -6.95 19.77 2.12
C ARG A 213 -5.63 20.23 1.51
N ALA A 214 -4.53 19.52 1.80
CA ALA A 214 -3.21 19.88 1.28
C ALA A 214 -3.15 19.77 -0.25
N ILE A 215 -3.69 18.69 -0.83
CA ILE A 215 -3.76 18.53 -2.29
C ILE A 215 -4.63 19.64 -2.90
N ALA A 216 -5.83 19.88 -2.36
CA ALA A 216 -6.72 20.93 -2.85
C ALA A 216 -6.06 22.33 -2.80
N ALA A 217 -5.37 22.67 -1.71
CA ALA A 217 -4.63 23.93 -1.58
C ALA A 217 -3.52 24.06 -2.64
N SER A 218 -2.77 22.98 -2.87
CA SER A 218 -1.70 22.94 -3.88
C SER A 218 -2.25 23.14 -5.28
N LEU A 219 -3.36 22.48 -5.62
CA LEU A 219 -4.01 22.62 -6.92
C LEU A 219 -4.60 24.02 -7.13
N ALA A 220 -5.19 24.62 -6.09
CA ALA A 220 -5.68 25.98 -6.13
C ALA A 220 -4.54 26.99 -6.32
N THR A 221 -3.44 26.84 -5.57
CA THR A 221 -2.25 27.68 -5.67
C THR A 221 -1.61 27.60 -7.06
N ALA A 222 -1.62 26.42 -7.68
CA ALA A 222 -1.13 26.21 -9.04
C ALA A 222 -2.13 26.63 -10.15
N GLY A 223 -3.32 27.13 -9.79
CA GLY A 223 -4.36 27.52 -10.76
C GLY A 223 -4.95 26.34 -11.55
N LEU A 224 -4.84 25.12 -11.03
CA LEU A 224 -5.32 23.90 -11.68
C LEU A 224 -6.78 23.61 -11.31
N PHE A 225 -7.12 23.71 -10.02
CA PHE A 225 -8.46 23.39 -9.53
C PHE A 225 -8.83 24.21 -8.28
N PRO A 226 -9.88 25.06 -8.35
CA PRO A 226 -10.64 25.44 -9.55
C PRO A 226 -9.75 26.16 -10.56
N GLY A 227 -10.04 26.02 -11.86
CA GLY A 227 -9.24 26.64 -12.92
C GLY A 227 -9.28 25.83 -14.21
N ARG A 228 -8.15 25.19 -14.53
CA ARG A 228 -7.97 24.44 -15.79
C ARG A 228 -8.72 23.10 -15.82
N CYS A 229 -9.00 22.51 -14.66
CA CYS A 229 -9.72 21.24 -14.55
C CYS A 229 -11.23 21.47 -14.35
N TYR A 230 -12.03 20.59 -14.96
CA TYR A 230 -13.49 20.62 -14.88
C TYR A 230 -13.99 19.87 -13.63
N PRO A 231 -14.79 20.50 -12.74
CA PRO A 231 -15.38 19.79 -11.61
C PRO A 231 -16.50 18.84 -12.06
N ILE A 232 -16.51 17.61 -11.57
CA ILE A 232 -17.68 16.73 -11.68
C ILE A 232 -18.50 16.79 -10.38
N SER A 233 -19.83 16.79 -10.52
CA SER A 233 -20.73 16.77 -9.36
C SER A 233 -20.60 15.44 -8.60
N ALA A 234 -20.45 15.52 -7.29
CA ALA A 234 -20.43 14.33 -6.46
C ALA A 234 -21.84 13.77 -6.26
N ARG A 235 -21.96 12.45 -6.40
CA ARG A 235 -23.11 11.68 -5.94
C ARG A 235 -22.66 10.57 -5.03
N GLU A 236 -23.55 10.11 -4.17
CA GLU A 236 -23.35 8.86 -3.46
C GLU A 236 -23.58 7.70 -4.43
N ILE A 237 -22.66 6.73 -4.42
CA ILE A 237 -22.84 5.47 -5.12
C ILE A 237 -24.11 4.77 -4.61
N THR A 238 -24.80 4.07 -5.50
CA THR A 238 -25.96 3.27 -5.12
C THR A 238 -25.52 1.93 -4.51
N ARG A 239 -26.43 1.27 -3.79
CA ARG A 239 -26.15 -0.04 -3.21
C ARG A 239 -25.98 -1.09 -4.31
N GLU A 240 -26.77 -1.00 -5.37
CA GLU A 240 -26.75 -1.89 -6.53
C GLU A 240 -25.39 -1.84 -7.24
N GLU A 241 -24.81 -0.65 -7.36
CA GLU A 241 -23.48 -0.49 -7.95
C GLU A 241 -22.37 -1.05 -7.03
N LEU A 242 -22.48 -0.84 -5.72
CA LEU A 242 -21.53 -1.43 -4.75
C LEU A 242 -21.59 -2.95 -4.73
N GLN A 243 -22.77 -3.55 -4.91
CA GLN A 243 -22.97 -5.01 -4.96
C GLN A 243 -22.31 -5.68 -6.16
N MET A 244 -21.89 -4.91 -7.18
CA MET A 244 -21.08 -5.45 -8.26
C MET A 244 -19.68 -5.87 -7.76
N VAL A 245 -19.21 -5.29 -6.65
CA VAL A 245 -17.88 -5.52 -6.07
C VAL A 245 -17.96 -6.23 -4.72
N HIS A 246 -18.81 -5.72 -3.81
CA HIS A 246 -18.84 -6.11 -2.41
C HIS A 246 -20.04 -7.00 -2.09
N SER A 247 -19.91 -7.82 -1.05
CA SER A 247 -21.05 -8.55 -0.49
C SER A 247 -22.06 -7.58 0.12
N LEU A 248 -23.33 -8.01 0.17
CA LEU A 248 -24.38 -7.22 0.85
C LEU A 248 -24.04 -7.00 2.34
N GLU A 249 -23.44 -8.00 2.98
CA GLU A 249 -22.99 -7.95 4.38
C GLU A 249 -22.00 -6.79 4.60
N HIS A 250 -20.95 -6.71 3.78
CA HIS A 250 -19.95 -5.64 3.84
C HIS A 250 -20.58 -4.26 3.68
N ILE A 251 -21.47 -4.10 2.70
CA ILE A 251 -22.14 -2.82 2.45
C ILE A 251 -22.99 -2.41 3.66
N GLN A 252 -23.71 -3.35 4.26
CA GLN A 252 -24.52 -3.10 5.45
C GLN A 252 -23.64 -2.73 6.65
N ASP A 253 -22.53 -3.42 6.86
CA ASP A 253 -21.59 -3.13 7.95
C ASP A 253 -21.03 -1.70 7.84
N VAL A 254 -20.69 -1.27 6.62
CA VAL A 254 -20.26 0.13 6.38
C VAL A 254 -21.40 1.12 6.61
N GLU A 255 -22.60 0.86 6.10
CA GLU A 255 -23.76 1.75 6.29
C GLU A 255 -24.15 1.92 7.77
N LEU A 256 -24.04 0.86 8.58
CA LEU A 256 -24.35 0.88 10.01
C LEU A 256 -23.46 1.88 10.78
N THR A 257 -22.26 2.19 10.29
CA THR A 257 -21.36 3.18 10.92
C THR A 257 -21.97 4.58 10.96
N SER A 258 -22.93 4.90 10.07
CA SER A 258 -23.63 6.19 10.09
C SER A 258 -24.49 6.42 11.33
N HIS A 259 -24.79 5.35 12.08
CA HIS A 259 -25.57 5.39 13.32
C HIS A 259 -24.69 5.21 14.58
N ILE A 260 -23.38 5.15 14.41
CA ILE A 260 -22.42 4.90 15.48
C ILE A 260 -21.44 6.08 15.54
N PHE A 261 -21.23 6.62 16.74
CA PHE A 261 -20.34 7.76 16.94
C PHE A 261 -18.89 7.46 16.52
N SER A 262 -18.39 6.26 16.86
CA SER A 262 -17.08 5.76 16.45
C SER A 262 -17.05 4.24 16.45
N SER A 263 -16.45 3.65 15.42
CA SER A 263 -16.24 2.20 15.30
C SER A 263 -14.91 1.90 14.61
N TYR A 264 -14.50 0.64 14.64
CA TYR A 264 -13.31 0.12 13.96
C TYR A 264 -13.66 -1.23 13.33
N PHE A 265 -13.35 -1.38 12.04
CA PHE A 265 -13.44 -2.68 11.34
C PHE A 265 -12.23 -3.55 11.68
N THR A 266 -11.06 -2.92 11.75
CA THR A 266 -9.77 -3.48 12.17
C THR A 266 -9.08 -2.46 13.08
N PRO A 267 -7.99 -2.80 13.81
CA PRO A 267 -7.32 -1.86 14.71
C PRO A 267 -6.87 -0.54 14.07
N ASP A 268 -6.71 -0.53 12.76
CA ASP A 268 -6.25 0.60 11.95
C ASP A 268 -7.33 1.20 11.02
N THR A 269 -8.48 0.54 10.83
CA THR A 269 -9.53 1.03 9.92
C THR A 269 -10.73 1.54 10.73
N TYR A 270 -10.71 2.84 10.99
CA TYR A 270 -11.71 3.52 11.81
C TYR A 270 -12.93 3.95 10.99
N ALA A 271 -14.03 4.22 11.70
CA ALA A 271 -15.16 4.96 11.17
C ALA A 271 -15.84 5.84 12.22
N ASN A 272 -16.53 6.86 11.74
CA ASN A 272 -17.44 7.73 12.48
C ASN A 272 -18.78 7.83 11.72
N GLU A 273 -19.72 8.61 12.25
CA GLU A 273 -21.06 8.79 11.68
C GLU A 273 -21.08 9.32 10.23
N HIS A 274 -19.98 9.90 9.74
CA HIS A 274 -19.86 10.43 8.38
C HIS A 274 -19.12 9.49 7.42
N SER A 275 -18.47 8.44 7.94
CA SER A 275 -17.66 7.51 7.14
C SER A 275 -18.41 6.85 6.01
N ALA A 276 -19.63 6.36 6.27
CA ALA A 276 -20.45 5.71 5.25
C ALA A 276 -20.76 6.66 4.07
N CYS A 277 -21.15 7.91 4.37
CA CYS A 277 -21.40 8.92 3.34
C CYS A 277 -20.12 9.26 2.57
N ALA A 278 -19.00 9.47 3.27
CA ALA A 278 -17.70 9.74 2.64
C ALA A 278 -17.27 8.60 1.70
N ALA A 279 -17.36 7.34 2.13
CA ALA A 279 -17.04 6.17 1.31
C ALA A 279 -17.95 6.05 0.07
N ARG A 280 -19.25 6.36 0.22
CA ARG A 280 -20.19 6.37 -0.91
C ARG A 280 -19.92 7.50 -1.91
N LEU A 281 -19.52 8.68 -1.43
CA LEU A 281 -19.11 9.79 -2.29
C LEU A 281 -17.81 9.48 -3.03
N ALA A 282 -16.83 8.88 -2.36
CA ALA A 282 -15.57 8.45 -2.96
C ALA A 282 -15.83 7.46 -4.12
N ALA A 283 -16.59 6.41 -3.87
CA ALA A 283 -16.95 5.41 -4.88
C ALA A 283 -17.81 6.01 -6.00
N GLY A 284 -18.75 6.90 -5.67
CA GLY A 284 -19.65 7.54 -6.64
C GLY A 284 -18.91 8.46 -7.60
N LEU A 285 -17.99 9.29 -7.09
CA LEU A 285 -17.10 10.11 -7.91
C LEU A 285 -16.23 9.26 -8.86
N CYS A 286 -15.71 8.13 -8.36
CA CYS A 286 -14.91 7.21 -9.17
C CYS A 286 -15.74 6.54 -10.29
N ALA A 287 -16.95 6.09 -9.99
CA ALA A 287 -17.88 5.51 -10.98
C ALA A 287 -18.26 6.52 -12.07
N ASP A 288 -18.62 7.75 -11.66
CA ASP A 288 -19.07 8.79 -12.60
C ASP A 288 -17.93 9.31 -13.48
N LEU A 289 -16.72 9.46 -12.91
CA LEU A 289 -15.53 9.77 -13.71
C LEU A 289 -15.22 8.65 -14.71
N ALA A 290 -15.26 7.37 -14.29
CA ALA A 290 -15.02 6.24 -15.16
C ALA A 290 -16.00 6.22 -16.35
N SER A 291 -17.30 6.34 -16.07
CA SER A 291 -18.36 6.41 -17.10
C SER A 291 -18.18 7.60 -18.04
N THR A 292 -17.84 8.78 -17.50
CA THR A 292 -17.71 10.03 -18.27
C THR A 292 -16.47 10.04 -19.15
N ILE A 293 -15.34 9.49 -18.67
CA ILE A 293 -14.13 9.33 -19.48
C ILE A 293 -14.35 8.27 -20.56
N PHE A 294 -14.92 7.11 -20.21
CA PHE A 294 -15.12 6.02 -21.16
C PHE A 294 -16.07 6.42 -22.30
N SER A 295 -17.15 7.14 -21.98
CA SER A 295 -18.09 7.69 -22.98
C SER A 295 -17.52 8.85 -23.83
N GLY A 296 -16.33 9.34 -23.51
CA GLY A 296 -15.67 10.42 -24.25
C GLY A 296 -16.21 11.82 -23.96
N ARG A 297 -16.98 12.00 -22.87
CA ARG A 297 -17.45 13.33 -22.44
C ARG A 297 -16.31 14.20 -21.88
N VAL A 298 -15.30 13.55 -21.30
CA VAL A 298 -14.03 14.15 -20.90
C VAL A 298 -12.88 13.22 -21.32
N LYS A 299 -11.66 13.75 -21.44
CA LYS A 299 -10.50 12.97 -21.91
C LYS A 299 -9.97 12.03 -20.84
N ASN A 300 -9.81 12.55 -19.62
CA ASN A 300 -9.27 11.89 -18.45
C ASN A 300 -9.80 12.55 -17.18
N GLY A 301 -9.45 12.00 -16.01
CA GLY A 301 -9.75 12.66 -14.76
C GLY A 301 -8.97 12.16 -13.56
N PHE A 302 -9.09 12.91 -12.47
CA PHE A 302 -8.49 12.63 -11.17
C PHE A 302 -9.58 12.63 -10.08
N ALA A 303 -9.77 11.50 -9.42
CA ALA A 303 -10.66 11.36 -8.27
C ALA A 303 -9.86 11.69 -6.99
N MET A 304 -10.06 12.90 -6.46
CA MET A 304 -9.46 13.37 -5.22
C MET A 304 -10.37 12.96 -4.05
N VAL A 305 -10.31 11.68 -3.69
CA VAL A 305 -11.29 11.02 -2.82
C VAL A 305 -10.70 10.53 -1.50
N ARG A 306 -11.56 10.35 -0.49
CA ARG A 306 -11.26 9.60 0.73
C ARG A 306 -12.55 9.04 1.36
N PRO A 307 -12.50 7.90 2.09
CA PRO A 307 -11.34 7.03 2.35
C PRO A 307 -10.75 6.36 1.07
N PRO A 308 -9.51 5.84 1.12
CA PRO A 308 -8.93 5.04 0.05
C PRO A 308 -9.69 3.72 -0.15
N GLY A 309 -9.32 2.92 -1.15
CA GLY A 309 -10.09 1.73 -1.54
C GLY A 309 -9.35 0.43 -1.79
N HIS A 310 -8.08 0.45 -2.22
CA HIS A 310 -7.44 -0.75 -2.78
C HIS A 310 -7.24 -1.95 -1.81
N HIS A 311 -7.33 -1.74 -0.50
CA HIS A 311 -7.29 -2.80 0.51
C HIS A 311 -8.66 -3.41 0.83
N ALA A 312 -9.77 -2.74 0.48
CA ALA A 312 -11.11 -3.26 0.72
C ALA A 312 -11.39 -4.45 -0.21
N GLY A 313 -11.65 -5.61 0.37
CA GLY A 313 -11.94 -6.86 -0.34
C GLY A 313 -13.42 -6.99 -0.70
N VAL A 314 -13.85 -8.20 -1.06
CA VAL A 314 -15.28 -8.44 -1.34
C VAL A 314 -16.12 -8.30 -0.07
N ARG A 315 -15.56 -8.70 1.09
CA ARG A 315 -16.31 -8.83 2.35
C ARG A 315 -15.79 -7.98 3.50
N GLU A 316 -14.60 -7.39 3.37
CA GLU A 316 -13.88 -6.79 4.50
C GLU A 316 -13.37 -5.38 4.19
N ALA A 317 -13.58 -4.47 5.13
CA ALA A 317 -12.91 -3.17 5.20
C ALA A 317 -11.63 -3.31 6.04
N MET A 318 -10.49 -2.89 5.50
CA MET A 318 -9.19 -2.97 6.16
C MET A 318 -8.19 -2.00 5.52
N GLY A 319 -7.02 -1.77 6.15
CA GLY A 319 -5.98 -0.92 5.61
C GLY A 319 -6.47 0.49 5.26
N PHE A 320 -7.27 1.09 6.14
CA PHE A 320 -7.92 2.40 5.96
C PHE A 320 -9.02 2.45 4.90
N CYS A 321 -9.28 1.36 4.19
CA CYS A 321 -10.19 1.31 3.05
C CYS A 321 -11.56 0.76 3.44
N LEU A 322 -12.64 1.45 3.04
CA LEU A 322 -14.02 1.04 3.32
C LEU A 322 -14.69 0.39 2.11
N HIS A 323 -14.61 1.01 0.93
CA HIS A 323 -15.08 0.45 -0.33
C HIS A 323 -13.96 0.52 -1.37
N ASN A 324 -13.91 -0.43 -2.29
CA ASN A 324 -12.86 -0.48 -3.30
C ASN A 324 -13.19 0.42 -4.49
N ASN A 325 -12.75 1.67 -4.41
CA ASN A 325 -13.00 2.73 -5.40
C ASN A 325 -12.54 2.34 -6.82
N ALA A 326 -11.36 1.73 -6.95
CA ALA A 326 -10.79 1.32 -8.23
C ALA A 326 -11.56 0.15 -8.86
N ALA A 327 -11.97 -0.83 -8.06
CA ALA A 327 -12.82 -1.93 -8.53
C ALA A 327 -14.20 -1.44 -8.96
N VAL A 328 -14.82 -0.54 -8.19
CA VAL A 328 -16.09 0.11 -8.55
C VAL A 328 -15.96 0.85 -9.89
N ALA A 329 -14.89 1.63 -10.06
CA ALA A 329 -14.62 2.34 -11.32
C ALA A 329 -14.42 1.39 -12.51
N ALA A 330 -13.72 0.26 -12.31
CA ALA A 330 -13.52 -0.73 -13.36
C ALA A 330 -14.85 -1.34 -13.81
N LEU A 331 -15.70 -1.76 -12.86
CA LEU A 331 -17.01 -2.32 -13.19
C LEU A 331 -17.98 -1.28 -13.78
N ALA A 332 -17.91 -0.01 -13.33
CA ALA A 332 -18.66 1.08 -13.94
C ALA A 332 -18.24 1.32 -15.41
N ALA A 333 -16.93 1.26 -15.71
CA ALA A 333 -16.43 1.32 -17.08
C ALA A 333 -16.91 0.12 -17.92
N GLN A 334 -16.93 -1.09 -17.34
CA GLN A 334 -17.44 -2.27 -18.03
C GLN A 334 -18.95 -2.17 -18.31
N ALA A 335 -19.74 -1.69 -17.36
CA ALA A 335 -21.16 -1.41 -17.54
C ALA A 335 -21.41 -0.34 -18.63
N ALA A 336 -20.47 0.60 -18.80
CA ALA A 336 -20.49 1.58 -19.88
C ALA A 336 -20.01 1.04 -21.24
N GLY A 337 -19.45 -0.18 -21.29
CA GLY A 337 -19.09 -0.89 -22.52
C GLY A 337 -17.61 -1.27 -22.65
N ALA A 338 -16.75 -0.99 -21.66
CA ALA A 338 -15.36 -1.43 -21.68
C ALA A 338 -15.28 -2.96 -21.58
N LYS A 339 -14.54 -3.61 -22.47
CA LYS A 339 -14.35 -5.07 -22.43
C LYS A 339 -13.09 -5.44 -21.66
N LYS A 340 -12.05 -4.61 -21.76
CA LYS A 340 -10.77 -4.79 -21.08
C LYS A 340 -10.41 -3.55 -20.29
N VAL A 341 -10.23 -3.71 -18.98
CA VAL A 341 -9.83 -2.62 -18.07
C VAL A 341 -8.46 -2.94 -17.50
N LEU A 342 -7.54 -1.98 -17.57
CA LEU A 342 -6.23 -2.06 -16.90
C LEU A 342 -6.31 -1.25 -15.60
N ILE A 343 -5.88 -1.84 -14.49
CA ILE A 343 -5.63 -1.16 -13.23
C ILE A 343 -4.13 -1.23 -12.95
N VAL A 344 -3.47 -0.07 -12.89
CA VAL A 344 -2.08 0.04 -12.42
C VAL A 344 -2.10 0.64 -11.02
N ASP A 345 -1.66 -0.14 -10.05
CA ASP A 345 -1.52 0.29 -8.66
C ASP A 345 -0.05 0.57 -8.35
N TRP A 346 0.25 1.83 -8.07
CA TRP A 346 1.60 2.27 -7.68
C TRP A 346 1.68 2.70 -6.21
N ASP A 347 0.61 2.50 -5.43
CA ASP A 347 0.68 2.63 -3.98
C ASP A 347 1.79 1.73 -3.44
N VAL A 348 2.49 2.18 -2.40
CA VAL A 348 3.61 1.42 -1.86
C VAL A 348 3.16 0.10 -1.25
N HIS A 349 1.89 -0.03 -0.88
CA HIS A 349 1.28 -1.26 -0.37
C HIS A 349 0.61 -2.04 -1.50
N HIS A 350 0.62 -3.37 -1.39
CA HIS A 350 -0.14 -4.19 -2.30
C HIS A 350 -1.65 -3.99 -2.06
N GLY A 351 -2.39 -3.59 -3.09
CA GLY A 351 -3.86 -3.54 -3.10
C GLY A 351 -4.49 -4.94 -3.07
N ASN A 352 -4.40 -5.61 -1.92
CA ASN A 352 -4.86 -6.99 -1.74
C ASN A 352 -6.36 -7.16 -2.01
N GLY A 353 -7.18 -6.15 -1.69
CA GLY A 353 -8.60 -6.17 -1.97
C GLY A 353 -8.88 -6.13 -3.47
N THR A 354 -8.18 -5.26 -4.20
CA THR A 354 -8.29 -5.18 -5.67
C THR A 354 -7.86 -6.50 -6.33
N GLN A 355 -6.76 -7.11 -5.87
CA GLN A 355 -6.36 -8.43 -6.35
C GLN A 355 -7.43 -9.50 -6.04
N GLU A 356 -7.94 -9.55 -4.82
CA GLU A 356 -8.99 -10.52 -4.42
C GLU A 356 -10.22 -10.45 -5.33
N ILE A 357 -10.71 -9.24 -5.60
CA ILE A 357 -11.90 -8.99 -6.43
C ILE A 357 -11.69 -9.49 -7.87
N PHE A 358 -10.49 -9.34 -8.42
CA PHE A 358 -10.18 -9.67 -9.82
C PHE A 358 -9.33 -10.93 -10.01
N ASP A 359 -9.05 -11.70 -8.95
CA ASP A 359 -8.15 -12.88 -8.96
C ASP A 359 -8.56 -13.93 -9.99
N GLN A 360 -9.85 -13.98 -10.34
CA GLN A 360 -10.43 -14.93 -11.30
C GLN A 360 -10.95 -14.25 -12.58
N ASN A 361 -10.61 -12.98 -12.80
CA ASN A 361 -11.13 -12.18 -13.90
C ASN A 361 -10.03 -11.86 -14.92
N LYS A 362 -10.26 -12.22 -16.19
CA LYS A 362 -9.37 -11.90 -17.32
C LYS A 362 -9.67 -10.57 -18.02
N SER A 363 -10.89 -10.07 -17.85
CA SER A 363 -11.33 -8.81 -18.46
C SER A 363 -10.76 -7.60 -17.74
N VAL A 364 -10.21 -7.80 -16.53
CA VAL A 364 -9.49 -6.78 -15.78
C VAL A 364 -8.06 -7.29 -15.58
N LEU A 365 -7.08 -6.50 -16.00
CA LEU A 365 -5.66 -6.73 -15.73
C LEU A 365 -5.24 -5.84 -14.57
N TYR A 366 -4.75 -6.45 -13.50
CA TYR A 366 -4.25 -5.74 -12.32
C TYR A 366 -2.73 -5.85 -12.26
N ILE A 367 -2.03 -4.71 -12.26
CA ILE A 367 -0.58 -4.63 -12.12
C ILE A 367 -0.27 -3.80 -10.88
N SER A 368 0.45 -4.37 -9.91
CA SER A 368 0.81 -3.69 -8.67
C SER A 368 2.32 -3.60 -8.49
N LEU A 369 2.82 -2.41 -8.17
CA LEU A 369 4.21 -2.15 -7.80
C LEU A 369 4.27 -1.73 -6.34
N HIS A 370 4.72 -2.61 -5.45
CA HIS A 370 4.61 -2.39 -4.01
C HIS A 370 5.85 -2.89 -3.27
N ARG A 371 6.11 -2.33 -2.09
CA ARG A 371 7.13 -2.83 -1.18
C ARG A 371 6.61 -4.12 -0.54
N HIS A 372 7.45 -5.15 -0.52
CA HIS A 372 7.03 -6.49 -0.07
C HIS A 372 8.00 -7.08 0.95
N GLU A 373 9.32 -6.95 0.71
CA GLU A 373 10.38 -7.48 1.60
C GLU A 373 10.22 -8.97 1.97
N GLY A 374 9.65 -9.75 1.05
CA GLY A 374 9.35 -11.17 1.26
C GLY A 374 8.19 -11.40 2.23
N GLY A 375 7.13 -10.60 2.13
CA GLY A 375 5.92 -10.68 2.95
C GLY A 375 6.03 -10.01 4.31
N LYS A 376 7.10 -9.24 4.57
CA LYS A 376 7.33 -8.54 5.85
C LYS A 376 6.78 -7.12 5.87
N PHE A 377 6.49 -6.56 4.71
CA PHE A 377 5.86 -5.26 4.58
C PHE A 377 4.34 -5.43 4.44
N TYR A 378 3.56 -4.57 5.07
CA TYR A 378 2.10 -4.63 5.03
C TYR A 378 1.58 -4.59 3.58
N PRO A 379 0.55 -5.37 3.21
CA PRO A 379 -0.21 -6.35 4.02
C PRO A 379 0.39 -7.76 4.04
N GLY A 380 1.57 -7.96 3.45
CA GLY A 380 2.27 -9.26 3.37
C GLY A 380 1.90 -10.13 2.16
N THR A 381 0.84 -9.77 1.42
CA THR A 381 0.42 -10.43 0.17
C THR A 381 1.13 -9.82 -1.07
N GLY A 382 0.80 -10.28 -2.28
CA GLY A 382 1.33 -9.70 -3.52
C GLY A 382 2.68 -10.27 -3.92
N SER A 383 2.98 -11.52 -3.58
CA SER A 383 4.22 -12.15 -4.06
C SER A 383 4.24 -12.27 -5.59
N ALA A 384 5.43 -12.32 -6.20
CA ALA A 384 5.56 -12.40 -7.66
C ALA A 384 4.92 -13.67 -8.27
N ASN A 385 4.65 -14.70 -7.46
CA ASN A 385 4.01 -15.96 -7.88
C ASN A 385 2.47 -15.92 -7.78
N GLU A 386 1.89 -14.90 -7.16
CA GLU A 386 0.45 -14.67 -7.16
C GLU A 386 0.05 -14.01 -8.48
N VAL A 387 -0.40 -14.82 -9.44
CA VAL A 387 -0.60 -14.40 -10.84
C VAL A 387 -2.05 -14.39 -11.30
N GLY A 388 -3.01 -14.55 -10.38
CA GLY A 388 -4.40 -14.89 -10.71
C GLY A 388 -4.66 -16.39 -10.61
N ARG A 389 -5.93 -16.78 -10.66
CA ARG A 389 -6.42 -18.16 -10.43
C ARG A 389 -7.58 -18.52 -11.35
N ASN A 390 -7.95 -19.79 -11.31
CA ASN A 390 -9.14 -20.35 -11.96
C ASN A 390 -9.24 -19.98 -13.44
N GLY A 391 -8.12 -20.13 -14.14
CA GLY A 391 -8.02 -19.84 -15.56
C GLY A 391 -7.56 -18.42 -15.83
N ALA A 392 -7.64 -17.47 -14.90
CA ALA A 392 -7.18 -16.08 -15.06
C ALA A 392 -5.68 -15.86 -14.80
N GLU A 393 -4.87 -16.93 -14.78
CA GLU A 393 -3.43 -16.80 -14.58
C GLU A 393 -2.79 -15.87 -15.61
N GLY A 394 -1.98 -14.93 -15.13
CA GLY A 394 -1.39 -13.82 -15.88
C GLY A 394 -2.13 -12.49 -15.76
N SER A 395 -3.38 -12.45 -15.26
CA SER A 395 -4.14 -11.18 -15.11
C SER A 395 -3.85 -10.41 -13.82
N CYS A 396 -3.11 -11.01 -12.88
CA CYS A 396 -2.48 -10.30 -11.76
C CYS A 396 -0.96 -10.28 -11.95
N VAL A 397 -0.37 -9.09 -11.95
CA VAL A 397 1.08 -8.90 -12.15
C VAL A 397 1.64 -8.13 -10.96
N ASN A 398 2.24 -8.87 -10.03
CA ASN A 398 2.88 -8.30 -8.86
C ASN A 398 4.35 -8.00 -9.09
N ILE A 399 4.79 -6.79 -8.74
CA ILE A 399 6.18 -6.33 -8.78
C ILE A 399 6.63 -6.02 -7.34
N PRO A 400 7.03 -7.05 -6.57
CA PRO A 400 7.28 -6.92 -5.14
C PRO A 400 8.70 -6.43 -4.85
N TRP A 401 8.84 -5.15 -4.47
CA TRP A 401 10.15 -4.60 -4.11
C TRP A 401 10.72 -5.29 -2.87
N SER A 402 11.97 -5.72 -3.00
CA SER A 402 12.68 -6.47 -1.95
C SER A 402 13.25 -5.60 -0.82
N ARG A 403 13.12 -4.26 -0.91
CA ARG A 403 13.65 -3.29 0.06
C ARG A 403 12.85 -1.98 0.00
N GLY A 404 12.96 -1.16 1.04
CA GLY A 404 12.64 0.28 0.99
C GLY A 404 13.69 1.11 0.21
N GLY A 405 13.48 2.42 0.13
CA GLY A 405 14.35 3.35 -0.60
C GLY A 405 14.34 3.15 -2.12
N VAL A 406 13.25 2.61 -2.67
CA VAL A 406 13.04 2.43 -4.11
C VAL A 406 12.69 3.79 -4.71
N GLY A 407 13.43 4.22 -5.72
CA GLY A 407 13.27 5.54 -6.34
C GLY A 407 12.82 5.47 -7.79
N ASP A 408 12.81 6.64 -8.44
CA ASP A 408 12.32 6.83 -9.82
C ASP A 408 12.93 5.84 -10.80
N ASN A 409 14.25 5.61 -10.74
CA ASN A 409 14.96 4.74 -11.65
C ASN A 409 14.41 3.29 -11.67
N ASP A 410 14.10 2.73 -10.50
CA ASP A 410 13.55 1.38 -10.37
C ASP A 410 12.11 1.31 -10.90
N TYR A 411 11.28 2.29 -10.58
CA TYR A 411 9.90 2.38 -11.08
C TYR A 411 9.86 2.54 -12.60
N ILE A 412 10.62 3.47 -13.17
CA ILE A 412 10.67 3.68 -14.62
C ILE A 412 11.22 2.43 -15.33
N PHE A 413 12.22 1.77 -14.75
CA PHE A 413 12.74 0.53 -15.30
C PHE A 413 11.69 -0.59 -15.32
N ALA A 414 10.91 -0.75 -14.24
CA ALA A 414 9.80 -1.71 -14.21
C ALA A 414 8.68 -1.34 -15.20
N PHE A 415 8.35 -0.05 -15.34
CA PHE A 415 7.36 0.40 -16.31
C PHE A 415 7.76 0.04 -17.74
N GLN A 416 9.01 0.32 -18.12
CA GLN A 416 9.50 0.08 -19.48
C GLN A 416 9.61 -1.41 -19.82
N ASN A 417 9.90 -2.28 -18.84
CA ASN A 417 10.22 -3.68 -19.09
C ASN A 417 9.12 -4.67 -18.69
N LEU A 418 8.13 -4.25 -17.89
CA LEU A 418 7.01 -5.08 -17.46
C LEU A 418 5.67 -4.41 -17.74
N VAL A 419 5.40 -3.25 -17.11
CA VAL A 419 4.07 -2.63 -17.14
C VAL A 419 3.64 -2.29 -18.56
N LEU A 420 4.44 -1.55 -19.31
CA LEU A 420 4.10 -1.11 -20.66
C LEU A 420 4.05 -2.27 -21.67
N PRO A 421 5.01 -3.22 -21.72
CA PRO A 421 4.89 -4.37 -22.61
C PRO A 421 3.61 -5.19 -22.36
N ILE A 422 3.29 -5.51 -21.11
CA ILE A 422 2.09 -6.27 -20.74
C ILE A 422 0.83 -5.46 -21.08
N ALA A 423 0.78 -4.18 -20.71
CA ALA A 423 -0.35 -3.32 -21.00
C ALA A 423 -0.58 -3.11 -22.51
N THR A 424 0.50 -3.05 -23.30
CA THR A 424 0.43 -2.98 -24.77
C THR A 424 -0.16 -4.25 -25.35
N GLU A 425 0.29 -5.42 -24.89
CA GLU A 425 -0.23 -6.72 -25.34
C GLU A 425 -1.70 -6.90 -24.90
N PHE A 426 -2.04 -6.51 -23.67
CA PHE A 426 -3.40 -6.54 -23.16
C PHE A 426 -4.33 -5.59 -23.91
N ALA A 427 -3.84 -4.45 -24.42
CA ALA A 427 -4.59 -3.45 -25.18
C ALA A 427 -5.91 -3.05 -24.50
N PRO A 428 -5.87 -2.35 -23.35
CA PRO A 428 -7.06 -1.99 -22.58
C PRO A 428 -7.95 -0.97 -23.30
N ASP A 429 -9.26 -1.08 -23.10
CA ASP A 429 -10.23 -0.07 -23.56
C ASP A 429 -10.31 1.13 -22.59
N PHE A 430 -9.96 0.88 -21.33
CA PHE A 430 -9.96 1.87 -20.26
C PHE A 430 -8.84 1.59 -19.25
N THR A 431 -8.21 2.62 -18.71
CA THR A 431 -7.13 2.48 -17.73
C THR A 431 -7.40 3.30 -16.48
N ILE A 432 -7.20 2.66 -15.33
CA ILE A 432 -7.32 3.21 -14.00
C ILE A 432 -5.93 3.17 -13.35
N ILE A 433 -5.57 4.22 -12.63
CA ILE A 433 -4.41 4.25 -11.76
C ILE A 433 -4.90 4.34 -10.31
N SER A 434 -4.63 3.31 -9.52
CA SER A 434 -4.69 3.39 -8.05
C SER A 434 -3.44 4.14 -7.60
N ALA A 435 -3.62 5.43 -7.35
CA ALA A 435 -2.55 6.39 -7.19
C ALA A 435 -2.27 6.71 -5.72
N GLY A 436 -1.60 5.79 -5.06
CA GLY A 436 -0.97 6.05 -3.76
C GLY A 436 0.28 6.88 -3.89
N PHE A 437 0.43 7.89 -3.03
CA PHE A 437 1.63 8.74 -3.00
C PHE A 437 2.53 8.45 -1.79
N ASP A 438 2.44 7.26 -1.21
CA ASP A 438 3.26 6.80 -0.09
C ASP A 438 4.55 6.09 -0.50
N ALA A 439 4.73 5.78 -1.79
CA ALA A 439 6.06 5.47 -2.33
C ALA A 439 6.95 6.73 -2.48
N ALA A 440 6.38 7.91 -2.22
CA ALA A 440 7.07 9.18 -2.42
C ALA A 440 8.18 9.41 -1.39
N ARG A 441 9.20 10.17 -1.80
CA ARG A 441 10.24 10.69 -0.91
C ARG A 441 9.60 11.36 0.32
N GLY A 442 10.06 10.95 1.50
CA GLY A 442 9.63 11.53 2.78
C GLY A 442 8.32 11.00 3.33
N ASP A 443 7.68 10.03 2.67
CA ASP A 443 6.52 9.35 3.23
C ASP A 443 6.90 8.46 4.43
N PRO A 444 6.16 8.53 5.55
CA PRO A 444 6.44 7.78 6.78
C PRO A 444 6.14 6.29 6.72
N LEU A 445 5.23 5.85 5.86
CA LEU A 445 4.80 4.46 5.80
C LEU A 445 5.62 3.70 4.76
N GLY A 446 5.76 4.27 3.56
CA GLY A 446 6.47 3.59 2.47
C GLY A 446 8.00 3.60 2.61
N CYS A 447 8.58 4.70 3.09
CA CYS A 447 10.03 4.93 3.16
C CYS A 447 10.75 4.62 1.83
N CYS A 448 10.12 4.97 0.72
CA CYS A 448 10.69 4.93 -0.64
C CYS A 448 11.16 6.34 -1.06
N ASP A 449 11.65 6.47 -2.29
CA ASP A 449 12.25 7.71 -2.79
C ASP A 449 11.73 8.13 -4.18
N VAL A 450 10.46 7.81 -4.48
CA VAL A 450 9.83 8.27 -5.73
C VAL A 450 9.60 9.78 -5.65
N THR A 451 9.95 10.50 -6.68
CA THR A 451 9.79 11.95 -6.75
C THR A 451 8.55 12.32 -7.57
N PRO A 452 8.07 13.57 -7.49
CA PRO A 452 7.02 14.06 -8.38
C PRO A 452 7.36 13.90 -9.87
N ALA A 453 8.65 13.93 -10.25
CA ALA A 453 9.10 13.67 -11.61
C ALA A 453 8.89 12.20 -12.01
N GLY A 454 9.15 11.26 -11.09
CA GLY A 454 8.84 9.84 -11.29
C GLY A 454 7.35 9.60 -11.55
N TYR A 455 6.47 10.14 -10.70
CA TYR A 455 5.01 10.04 -10.88
C TYR A 455 4.54 10.69 -12.18
N SER A 456 5.07 11.87 -12.52
CA SER A 456 4.79 12.54 -13.79
C SER A 456 5.16 11.66 -14.99
N ARG A 457 6.36 11.05 -14.96
CA ARG A 457 6.82 10.17 -16.04
C ARG A 457 6.04 8.86 -16.13
N MET A 458 5.68 8.24 -15.00
CA MET A 458 4.80 7.06 -14.97
C MET A 458 3.42 7.37 -15.57
N THR A 459 2.85 8.53 -15.24
CA THR A 459 1.58 9.00 -15.80
C THR A 459 1.70 9.22 -17.31
N ASP A 460 2.76 9.89 -17.77
CA ASP A 460 3.01 10.19 -19.19
C ASP A 460 3.11 8.91 -20.04
N MET A 461 3.80 7.89 -19.52
CA MET A 461 3.93 6.59 -20.18
C MET A 461 2.56 5.89 -20.37
N LEU A 462 1.70 5.89 -19.34
CA LEU A 462 0.36 5.30 -19.43
C LEU A 462 -0.61 6.18 -20.25
N TYR A 463 -0.50 7.49 -20.13
CA TYR A 463 -1.26 8.45 -20.92
C TYR A 463 -1.00 8.25 -22.42
N THR A 464 0.27 8.09 -22.80
CA THR A 464 0.67 7.85 -24.20
C THR A 464 0.12 6.50 -24.71
N LEU A 465 0.22 5.43 -23.90
CA LEU A 465 -0.29 4.11 -24.25
C LEU A 465 -1.80 4.13 -24.55
N THR A 466 -2.57 4.88 -23.76
CA THR A 466 -4.04 4.83 -23.74
C THR A 466 -4.70 5.94 -24.55
N GLY A 467 -3.91 6.76 -25.26
CA GLY A 467 -4.42 7.96 -25.95
C GLY A 467 -5.03 9.00 -24.98
N GLY A 468 -4.65 8.92 -23.71
CA GLY A 468 -5.10 9.79 -22.63
C GLY A 468 -6.43 9.41 -22.00
N LYS A 469 -7.02 8.23 -22.28
CA LYS A 469 -8.23 7.73 -21.60
C LYS A 469 -7.88 7.10 -20.25
N LEU A 470 -7.67 7.96 -19.26
CA LEU A 470 -7.07 7.60 -17.97
C LEU A 470 -7.89 8.16 -16.80
N LEU A 471 -8.20 7.31 -15.83
CA LEU A 471 -8.73 7.73 -14.52
C LEU A 471 -7.67 7.51 -13.45
N VAL A 472 -7.30 8.56 -12.74
CA VAL A 472 -6.39 8.48 -11.59
C VAL A 472 -7.22 8.58 -10.31
N ILE A 473 -7.06 7.65 -9.38
CA ILE A 473 -7.82 7.59 -8.12
C ILE A 473 -6.83 7.70 -6.96
N LEU A 474 -7.02 8.66 -6.07
CA LEU A 474 -6.16 8.81 -4.89
C LEU A 474 -6.34 7.63 -3.92
N GLU A 475 -5.24 6.96 -3.57
CA GLU A 475 -5.19 5.90 -2.55
C GLU A 475 -4.45 6.40 -1.29
N GLY A 476 -3.27 5.86 -0.96
CA GLY A 476 -2.42 6.25 0.16
C GLY A 476 -1.57 7.51 -0.05
N GLY A 477 -0.57 7.71 0.81
CA GLY A 477 0.29 8.90 0.87
C GLY A 477 -0.03 9.82 2.05
N TYR A 478 0.94 10.03 2.93
CA TYR A 478 0.71 10.52 4.28
C TYR A 478 1.63 11.69 4.69
N ASN A 479 2.63 12.02 3.87
CA ASN A 479 3.37 13.27 3.92
C ASN A 479 2.67 14.34 3.06
N LEU A 480 2.11 15.38 3.69
CA LEU A 480 1.29 16.39 3.03
C LEU A 480 2.02 17.15 1.89
N ARG A 481 3.31 17.47 2.05
CA ARG A 481 4.09 18.12 0.98
C ARG A 481 4.33 17.18 -0.21
N SER A 482 4.69 15.94 0.07
CA SER A 482 4.99 14.95 -0.97
C SER A 482 3.76 14.62 -1.79
N ILE A 483 2.62 14.34 -1.15
CA ILE A 483 1.37 14.04 -1.87
C ILE A 483 0.88 15.23 -2.70
N SER A 484 1.00 16.45 -2.18
CA SER A 484 0.59 17.67 -2.88
C SER A 484 1.42 17.89 -4.14
N SER A 485 2.73 17.73 -4.04
CA SER A 485 3.67 17.90 -5.16
C SER A 485 3.51 16.82 -6.22
N SER A 486 3.31 15.57 -5.80
CA SER A 486 3.11 14.43 -6.68
C SER A 486 1.77 14.50 -7.41
N ALA A 487 0.66 14.73 -6.69
CA ALA A 487 -0.67 14.88 -7.29
C ALA A 487 -0.72 16.05 -8.28
N THR A 488 -0.12 17.20 -7.94
CA THR A 488 -0.01 18.36 -8.85
C THR A 488 0.75 17.99 -10.12
N SER A 489 1.86 17.25 -10.00
CA SER A 489 2.66 16.81 -11.17
C SER A 489 1.91 15.81 -12.06
N VAL A 490 1.12 14.90 -11.47
CA VAL A 490 0.26 13.97 -12.21
C VAL A 490 -0.83 14.73 -12.97
N ILE A 491 -1.52 15.66 -12.32
CA ILE A 491 -2.61 16.43 -12.95
C ILE A 491 -2.09 17.31 -14.09
N LYS A 492 -0.89 17.88 -13.98
CA LYS A 492 -0.24 18.61 -15.09
C LYS A 492 -0.08 17.74 -16.35
N VAL A 493 0.30 16.47 -16.18
CA VAL A 493 0.39 15.51 -17.30
C VAL A 493 -0.99 15.21 -17.89
N LEU A 494 -2.02 15.04 -17.06
CA LEU A 494 -3.39 14.85 -17.54
C LEU A 494 -3.89 16.02 -18.40
N LEU A 495 -3.47 17.24 -18.04
CA LEU A 495 -3.72 18.49 -18.79
C LEU A 495 -2.85 18.63 -20.05
N GLY A 496 -1.98 17.68 -20.34
CA GLY A 496 -1.13 17.64 -21.54
C GLY A 496 0.22 18.34 -21.41
N GLU A 497 0.64 18.70 -20.19
CA GLU A 497 2.03 19.14 -19.97
C GLU A 497 2.97 17.94 -20.06
N GLY A 498 4.12 18.12 -20.70
CA GLY A 498 5.15 17.09 -20.73
C GLY A 498 5.68 16.79 -19.32
N PRO A 499 6.20 15.58 -19.07
CA PRO A 499 6.93 15.32 -17.83
C PRO A 499 8.07 16.34 -17.72
N GLY A 500 8.26 16.91 -16.53
CA GLY A 500 9.30 17.90 -16.26
C GLY A 500 10.73 17.36 -16.51
N SER A 501 11.74 18.12 -16.08
CA SER A 501 13.18 17.87 -16.28
C SER A 501 13.58 16.39 -16.37
N GLU A 502 14.49 16.06 -17.30
CA GLU A 502 15.11 14.74 -17.49
C GLU A 502 15.43 14.07 -16.14
N LEU A 503 14.89 12.87 -15.93
CA LEU A 503 15.19 12.08 -14.74
C LEU A 503 16.70 11.79 -14.70
N GLY A 504 17.33 12.10 -13.56
CA GLY A 504 18.71 11.68 -13.30
C GLY A 504 18.85 10.16 -13.26
N ASN A 505 20.09 9.67 -13.41
CA ASN A 505 20.51 8.26 -13.35
C ASN A 505 19.45 7.20 -13.72
N ILE A 506 19.37 6.86 -15.00
CA ILE A 506 18.36 5.97 -15.59
C ILE A 506 18.59 4.49 -15.23
N ALA A 507 19.77 4.13 -14.70
CA ALA A 507 20.08 2.74 -14.40
C ALA A 507 19.32 2.24 -13.15
N PRO A 508 18.66 1.07 -13.22
CA PRO A 508 17.98 0.50 -12.05
C PRO A 508 18.98 0.13 -10.97
N SER A 509 18.51 0.08 -9.72
CA SER A 509 19.26 -0.53 -8.64
C SER A 509 19.40 -2.04 -8.86
N ARG A 510 20.40 -2.65 -8.21
CA ARG A 510 20.58 -4.11 -8.26
C ARG A 510 19.33 -4.86 -7.79
N ALA A 511 18.67 -4.35 -6.76
CA ALA A 511 17.47 -4.96 -6.20
C ALA A 511 16.27 -4.82 -7.14
N GLY A 512 16.07 -3.64 -7.73
CA GLY A 512 15.01 -3.41 -8.72
C GLY A 512 15.18 -4.29 -9.95
N LEU A 513 16.39 -4.35 -10.51
CA LEU A 513 16.70 -5.24 -11.63
C LEU A 513 16.42 -6.71 -11.33
N GLN A 514 16.84 -7.21 -10.15
CA GLN A 514 16.60 -8.61 -9.76
C GLN A 514 15.11 -8.90 -9.64
N THR A 515 14.35 -7.96 -9.06
CA THR A 515 12.88 -8.04 -8.94
C THR A 515 12.24 -8.13 -10.32
N VAL A 516 12.61 -7.22 -11.24
CA VAL A 516 12.08 -7.21 -12.61
C VAL A 516 12.39 -8.52 -13.34
N LEU A 517 13.62 -9.03 -13.26
CA LEU A 517 13.98 -10.30 -13.91
C LEU A 517 13.20 -11.50 -13.34
N GLU A 518 12.95 -11.53 -12.04
CA GLU A 518 12.16 -12.57 -11.39
C GLU A 518 10.71 -12.55 -11.86
N VAL A 519 10.09 -11.36 -11.87
CA VAL A 519 8.71 -11.18 -12.35
C VAL A 519 8.60 -11.50 -13.84
N MET A 520 9.54 -11.02 -14.68
CA MET A 520 9.56 -11.37 -16.11
C MET A 520 9.62 -12.89 -16.31
N LYS A 521 10.45 -13.59 -15.54
CA LYS A 521 10.58 -15.04 -15.65
C LYS A 521 9.25 -15.77 -15.43
N ILE A 522 8.45 -15.29 -14.48
CA ILE A 522 7.13 -15.85 -14.16
C ILE A 522 6.10 -15.44 -15.23
N GLN A 523 6.05 -14.15 -15.55
CA GLN A 523 5.03 -13.56 -16.42
C GLN A 523 5.19 -13.91 -17.89
N MET A 524 6.39 -14.27 -18.36
CA MET A 524 6.61 -14.77 -19.73
C MET A 524 5.81 -16.04 -20.05
N ASN A 525 5.35 -16.79 -19.05
CA ASN A 525 4.46 -17.93 -19.28
C ASN A 525 3.07 -17.50 -19.80
N PHE A 526 2.68 -16.25 -19.54
CA PHE A 526 1.37 -15.69 -19.87
C PHE A 526 1.45 -14.56 -20.90
N TRP A 527 2.59 -13.85 -20.96
CA TRP A 527 2.84 -12.69 -21.80
C TRP A 527 4.09 -12.90 -22.67
N PRO A 528 3.95 -13.52 -23.87
CA PRO A 528 5.07 -13.83 -24.75
C PRO A 528 5.90 -12.61 -25.19
N SER A 529 5.30 -11.40 -25.23
CA SER A 529 6.02 -10.16 -25.58
C SER A 529 7.24 -9.89 -24.69
N LEU A 530 7.24 -10.39 -23.45
CA LEU A 530 8.34 -10.24 -22.50
C LEU A 530 9.59 -11.03 -22.87
N GLY A 531 9.47 -12.10 -23.67
CA GLY A 531 10.57 -13.05 -23.91
C GLY A 531 11.82 -12.41 -24.55
N SER A 532 11.61 -11.53 -25.52
CA SER A 532 12.71 -10.83 -26.22
C SER A 532 13.46 -9.85 -25.30
N SER A 533 12.71 -9.09 -24.50
CA SER A 533 13.26 -8.15 -23.53
C SER A 533 14.02 -8.88 -22.41
N TYR A 534 13.47 -9.99 -21.92
CA TYR A 534 14.10 -10.81 -20.89
C TYR A 534 15.47 -11.35 -21.33
N ALA A 535 15.55 -11.93 -22.53
CA ALA A 535 16.82 -12.46 -23.05
C ALA A 535 17.90 -11.37 -23.15
N LYS A 536 17.51 -10.17 -23.62
CA LYS A 536 18.40 -9.00 -23.71
C LYS A 536 18.87 -8.55 -22.32
N LEU A 537 17.96 -8.35 -21.38
CA LEU A 537 18.29 -7.91 -20.01
C LEU A 537 19.13 -8.95 -19.26
N GLN A 538 18.79 -10.23 -19.38
CA GLN A 538 19.53 -11.33 -18.77
C GLN A 538 20.96 -11.43 -19.32
N SER A 539 21.16 -11.19 -20.63
CA SER A 539 22.49 -11.13 -21.25
C SER A 539 23.30 -9.92 -20.76
N GLN A 540 22.70 -8.72 -20.78
CA GLN A 540 23.35 -7.48 -20.39
C GLN A 540 23.75 -7.46 -18.91
N TRP A 541 22.93 -8.04 -18.04
CA TRP A 541 23.11 -7.96 -16.59
C TRP A 541 23.45 -9.29 -15.91
N GLY A 542 23.57 -10.39 -16.67
CA GLY A 542 23.95 -11.71 -16.13
C GLY A 542 25.29 -11.71 -15.39
N ALA A 543 26.22 -10.82 -15.75
CA ALA A 543 27.49 -10.63 -15.04
C ALA A 543 27.33 -9.89 -13.69
N TYR A 544 26.44 -8.91 -13.62
CA TYR A 544 26.21 -8.08 -12.44
C TYR A 544 25.56 -8.86 -11.29
N CYS A 545 24.65 -9.80 -11.61
CA CYS A 545 24.04 -10.69 -10.62
C CYS A 545 25.03 -11.75 -10.08
N ASN A 546 26.00 -12.20 -10.90
CA ASN A 546 26.92 -13.30 -10.57
C ASN A 546 28.09 -12.92 -9.64
N THR A 547 28.29 -11.64 -9.31
CA THR A 547 29.38 -11.17 -8.43
C THR A 547 29.34 -11.76 -7.01
N ARG A 548 28.19 -12.27 -6.51
CA ARG A 548 28.11 -12.91 -5.18
C ARG A 548 28.59 -14.37 -5.17
N LYS A 549 28.48 -15.12 -6.28
CA LYS A 549 28.96 -16.51 -6.36
C LYS A 549 30.49 -16.58 -6.35
N GLN A 550 31.17 -15.60 -6.93
CA GLN A 550 32.63 -15.55 -6.92
C GLN A 550 33.22 -15.03 -5.60
N ILE A 551 32.55 -14.09 -4.91
CA ILE A 551 33.04 -13.57 -3.62
C ILE A 551 32.86 -14.61 -2.50
N LYS A 552 31.74 -15.36 -2.45
CA LYS A 552 31.59 -16.48 -1.49
C LYS A 552 32.53 -17.66 -1.78
N LYS A 553 32.89 -17.91 -3.06
CA LYS A 553 33.94 -18.90 -3.40
C LYS A 553 35.35 -18.42 -3.05
N ARG A 554 35.64 -17.12 -3.15
CA ARG A 554 36.93 -16.53 -2.75
C ARG A 554 37.08 -16.34 -1.22
N GLN A 555 35.99 -16.15 -0.48
CA GLN A 555 36.03 -16.11 0.99
C GLN A 555 36.10 -17.51 1.63
N ARG A 556 35.81 -18.59 0.87
CA ARG A 556 36.03 -19.98 1.31
C ARG A 556 37.47 -20.48 1.13
N THR A 557 38.41 -19.63 0.70
CA THR A 557 39.84 -19.93 0.67
C THR A 557 40.62 -19.23 1.78
N GLU A 558 40.00 -19.01 2.94
CA GLU A 558 40.78 -18.74 4.15
C GLU A 558 41.15 -20.07 4.83
N PRO A 559 42.44 -20.30 5.14
CA PRO A 559 42.84 -21.50 5.85
C PRO A 559 42.15 -21.55 7.22
N PRO A 560 41.65 -22.72 7.65
CA PRO A 560 40.82 -22.84 8.83
C PRO A 560 41.54 -22.35 10.10
N ILE A 561 40.79 -21.73 11.02
CA ILE A 561 41.31 -20.93 12.15
C ILE A 561 42.25 -21.73 13.07
N TRP A 562 42.03 -23.03 13.25
CA TRP A 562 42.91 -23.91 14.04
C TRP A 562 44.36 -24.02 13.50
N TRP A 563 44.62 -23.66 12.23
CA TRP A 563 45.97 -23.64 11.68
C TRP A 563 46.77 -22.45 12.20
N LYS A 564 46.13 -21.41 12.77
CA LYS A 564 46.85 -20.32 13.47
C LYS A 564 47.52 -20.79 14.76
N TRP A 565 46.93 -21.79 15.43
CA TRP A 565 47.26 -22.12 16.83
C TRP A 565 47.85 -23.53 17.01
N GLY A 566 47.92 -24.35 15.96
CA GLY A 566 48.44 -25.73 16.02
C GLY A 566 49.72 -26.00 15.22
N ARG A 567 50.13 -27.28 15.13
CA ARG A 567 51.35 -27.75 14.42
C ARG A 567 51.44 -27.36 12.93
N LYS A 568 50.34 -26.87 12.33
CA LYS A 568 50.28 -26.39 10.94
C LYS A 568 50.45 -24.88 10.78
N ARG A 569 50.89 -24.16 11.81
CA ARG A 569 51.12 -22.70 11.80
C ARG A 569 52.08 -22.22 10.72
N LEU A 570 53.12 -22.99 10.40
CA LEU A 570 54.05 -22.67 9.33
C LEU A 570 53.36 -22.64 7.95
N LEU A 571 52.49 -23.62 7.68
CA LEU A 571 51.68 -23.71 6.45
C LEU A 571 50.70 -22.54 6.33
N TYR A 572 50.08 -22.12 7.44
CA TYR A 572 49.22 -20.93 7.49
C TYR A 572 49.98 -19.68 7.01
N HIS A 573 51.18 -19.41 7.55
CA HIS A 573 51.96 -18.24 7.16
C HIS A 573 52.42 -18.27 5.70
N ILE A 574 52.77 -19.44 5.15
CA ILE A 574 53.15 -19.60 3.74
C ILE A 574 51.96 -19.31 2.81
N LEU A 575 50.77 -19.83 3.13
CA LEU A 575 49.55 -19.63 2.35
C LEU A 575 49.08 -18.17 2.39
N VAL A 576 49.09 -17.54 3.57
CA VAL A 576 48.71 -16.12 3.74
C VAL A 576 49.69 -15.18 3.02
N ARG A 577 51.01 -15.47 3.04
CA ARG A 577 51.99 -14.70 2.24
C ARG A 577 51.76 -14.84 0.74
N ARG A 578 51.45 -16.04 0.23
CA ARG A 578 51.13 -16.25 -1.20
C ARG A 578 49.85 -15.52 -1.63
N LEU A 579 48.85 -15.42 -0.75
CA LEU A 579 47.62 -14.66 -1.00
C LEU A 579 47.88 -13.15 -1.09
N HIS A 580 48.76 -12.59 -0.24
CA HIS A 580 49.12 -11.17 -0.28
C HIS A 580 49.94 -10.78 -1.51
N VAL A 581 50.85 -11.66 -1.99
CA VAL A 581 51.67 -11.41 -3.18
C VAL A 581 50.82 -11.30 -4.46
N LYS A 582 49.67 -11.98 -4.54
CA LYS A 582 48.76 -11.88 -5.70
C LYS A 582 47.89 -10.60 -5.73
N SER A 583 47.91 -9.76 -4.68
CA SER A 583 47.05 -8.56 -4.58
C SER A 583 47.71 -7.25 -5.01
N ARG A 584 49.03 -7.23 -5.28
CA ARG A 584 49.73 -6.03 -5.78
C ARG A 584 50.06 -6.17 -7.27
N GLY A 585 49.08 -5.82 -8.11
CA GLY A 585 49.27 -5.61 -9.55
C GLY A 585 49.93 -4.24 -9.84
N LYS A 586 50.82 -4.22 -10.84
CA LYS A 586 51.68 -3.11 -11.29
C LYS A 586 50.91 -1.81 -11.68
N PRO A 587 51.50 -0.62 -11.52
CA PRO A 587 51.02 0.61 -12.17
C PRO A 587 51.45 0.68 -13.63
N SER A 588 50.53 1.04 -14.53
CA SER A 588 50.77 1.26 -15.96
C SER A 588 51.34 2.66 -16.21
N LEU A 589 52.60 2.71 -16.65
CA LEU A 589 53.20 3.83 -17.37
C LEU A 589 52.97 3.59 -18.87
N HIS A 590 52.38 4.55 -19.58
CA HIS A 590 52.76 4.86 -20.96
C HIS A 590 52.29 6.26 -21.35
N SER A 591 53.25 7.12 -21.65
CA SER A 591 53.15 8.30 -22.49
C SER A 591 54.02 8.08 -23.73
N SER A 592 53.43 8.15 -24.91
CA SER A 592 53.99 8.61 -26.19
C SER A 592 52.84 8.80 -27.15
#